data_AF-A0A932WPE7-F1
#
_entry.id   AF-A0A932WPE7-F1
#
_cell.length_a   1.000
_cell.length_b   1.000
_cell.length_c   1.000
_cell.angle_alpha   90.00
_cell.angle_beta   90.00
_cell.angle_gamma   90.00
#
_symmetry.space_group_name_H-M   'P 1'
#
loop_
_entity.id
_entity.type
_entity.pdbx_description
1 polymer ?
#
loop_
_entity_poly.entity_id
_entity_poly.type
_entity_poly.pdbx_seq_one_letter_code
_entity_poly.pdbx_strand_id
1 'polypeptide(L)'
;MPAQVEHLESRKLLTVTFHGGALLPNVEAQAVYLGSDWKTSTALQSRAAATDQFLSTLVQSPYMDMLTNAGYNVGRGTASAGAVDNVALNKTTGITDSQIRSEIQSLINSGQLQAPDANRLYVVNVEPGVVVHNGSDASNTTFLGYHGAFAGKTASGAAIDIHYAVIPSPGAPNFTSASQGFSSDFAEVTSVTSHELAEAVTDPNVNYKTLGWYDDQLNGEIGDLTSLTTVMSGYTVQDVVNKNDQPISPASAPTPPPPAATLTAPQNVSVSALSTTSAQLSWGAVSGTQGYRIFQVNGSQSVLLGTVSATTTSVQINNLTPGAVASFKVQAYNSTATADSQVVSVTMPTALAAPIVTATATSSTSVALKWNSVPGVQGYRIYIWNGYRAVLLGTLGSSATSAQITGLSPNTRSYFLVEAFSGTAVADSAWVSAVTLAAAQPVYQFQPATGHHGSSKTDDWFLGR
;
A
#
# COMPACT_ATOMS: atom_id res chain seq x y z
N MET A 1 23.44 -13.53 -59.51
CA MET A 1 23.03 -12.70 -58.36
C MET A 1 22.29 -11.49 -58.93
N PRO A 2 20.94 -11.41 -58.89
CA PRO A 2 20.27 -10.18 -59.27
C PRO A 2 20.50 -9.12 -58.17
N ALA A 3 20.73 -7.89 -58.60
CA ALA A 3 20.96 -6.73 -57.75
C ALA A 3 19.76 -6.53 -56.80
N GLN A 4 20.04 -6.38 -55.51
CA GLN A 4 19.04 -5.89 -54.56
C GLN A 4 18.83 -4.41 -54.82
N VAL A 5 17.59 -4.05 -55.14
CA VAL A 5 17.10 -2.68 -55.13
C VAL A 5 17.03 -2.25 -53.68
N GLU A 6 17.91 -1.34 -53.27
CA GLU A 6 17.81 -0.71 -51.95
C GLU A 6 16.50 0.07 -51.90
N HIS A 7 15.65 -0.27 -50.93
CA HIS A 7 14.43 0.49 -50.66
C HIS A 7 14.82 1.90 -50.26
N LEU A 8 14.38 2.89 -51.04
CA LEU A 8 14.43 4.30 -50.69
C LEU A 8 13.88 4.47 -49.27
N GLU A 9 14.70 4.99 -48.35
CA GLU A 9 14.27 5.39 -47.02
C GLU A 9 13.03 6.28 -47.17
N SER A 10 11.95 5.93 -46.48
CA SER A 10 10.78 6.78 -46.38
C SER A 10 11.21 8.09 -45.72
N ARG A 11 11.45 9.11 -46.53
CA ARG A 11 11.60 10.47 -46.04
C ARG A 11 10.26 10.81 -45.36
N LYS A 12 10.21 10.71 -44.03
CA LYS A 12 9.10 11.24 -43.23
C LYS A 12 9.05 12.74 -43.53
N LEU A 13 8.16 13.13 -44.44
CA LEU A 13 7.88 14.52 -44.73
C LEU A 13 7.33 15.18 -43.46
N LEU A 14 7.60 16.48 -43.30
CA LEU A 14 6.90 17.26 -42.30
C LEU A 14 5.47 17.47 -42.81
N THR A 15 4.49 17.18 -41.97
CA THR A 15 3.05 17.20 -42.27
C THR A 15 2.39 18.39 -41.58
N VAL A 16 2.76 18.62 -40.31
CA VAL A 16 2.48 19.89 -39.62
C VAL A 16 3.50 20.96 -40.06
N THR A 17 3.02 22.05 -40.65
CA THR A 17 3.86 23.16 -41.15
C THR A 17 3.47 24.49 -40.53
N PHE A 18 4.40 25.46 -40.56
CA PHE A 18 4.18 26.79 -39.99
C PHE A 18 3.82 27.78 -41.11
N HIS A 19 2.67 28.46 -40.98
CA HIS A 19 2.12 29.35 -42.00
C HIS A 19 2.43 30.84 -41.75
N GLY A 20 3.30 31.15 -40.77
CA GLY A 20 3.71 32.52 -40.47
C GLY A 20 2.75 33.29 -39.58
N GLY A 21 1.77 32.62 -38.98
CA GLY A 21 0.84 33.17 -38.00
C GLY A 21 1.50 33.52 -36.67
N ALA A 22 0.68 34.04 -35.76
CA ALA A 22 1.13 34.35 -34.41
C ALA A 22 1.43 33.07 -33.64
N LEU A 23 2.21 33.21 -32.57
CA LEU A 23 2.47 32.20 -31.55
C LEU A 23 2.36 32.90 -30.20
N LEU A 24 2.13 32.14 -29.13
CA LEU A 24 2.31 32.62 -27.75
C LEU A 24 3.62 32.04 -27.20
N PRO A 25 4.78 32.61 -27.56
CA PRO A 25 6.09 31.97 -27.33
C PRO A 25 6.39 31.73 -25.85
N ASN A 26 5.85 32.54 -24.94
CA ASN A 26 5.93 32.35 -23.49
C ASN A 26 4.58 32.70 -22.88
N VAL A 27 3.61 31.81 -23.03
CA VAL A 27 2.20 32.06 -22.67
C VAL A 27 2.06 32.62 -21.25
N GLU A 28 1.21 33.63 -21.10
CA GLU A 28 0.68 34.05 -19.82
C GLU A 28 -0.77 33.57 -19.75
N ALA A 29 -1.03 32.53 -18.96
CA ALA A 29 -2.37 31.98 -18.82
C ALA A 29 -3.12 32.61 -17.63
N GLN A 30 -4.35 33.05 -17.85
CA GLN A 30 -5.23 33.50 -16.77
C GLN A 30 -6.60 32.83 -16.90
N ALA A 31 -7.04 32.11 -15.85
CA ALA A 31 -8.37 31.52 -15.83
C ALA A 31 -9.47 32.59 -15.69
N VAL A 32 -10.58 32.38 -16.39
CA VAL A 32 -11.83 33.14 -16.25
C VAL A 32 -12.92 32.17 -15.82
N TYR A 33 -13.40 32.29 -14.60
CA TYR A 33 -14.48 31.46 -14.07
C TYR A 33 -15.81 32.12 -14.37
N LEU A 34 -16.39 31.77 -15.52
CA LEU A 34 -17.54 32.44 -16.10
C LEU A 34 -18.84 31.86 -15.56
N GLY A 35 -19.52 32.64 -14.71
CA GLY A 35 -20.82 32.32 -14.16
C GLY A 35 -20.94 32.45 -12.63
N SER A 36 -22.13 32.80 -12.16
CA SER A 36 -22.42 33.08 -10.74
C SER A 36 -22.25 31.89 -9.79
N ASP A 37 -22.28 30.65 -10.30
CA ASP A 37 -22.10 29.44 -9.49
C ASP A 37 -20.67 29.37 -8.94
N TRP A 38 -19.67 29.86 -9.68
CA TRP A 38 -18.28 29.94 -9.23
C TRP A 38 -18.11 30.84 -8.00
N LYS A 39 -18.96 31.86 -7.85
CA LYS A 39 -18.95 32.73 -6.68
C LYS A 39 -19.68 32.11 -5.48
N THR A 40 -20.74 31.34 -5.72
CA THR A 40 -21.67 30.91 -4.66
C THR A 40 -21.39 29.50 -4.13
N SER A 41 -20.78 28.63 -4.94
CA SER A 41 -20.50 27.23 -4.56
C SER A 41 -19.08 27.05 -4.03
N THR A 42 -18.96 26.61 -2.77
CA THR A 42 -17.65 26.29 -2.16
C THR A 42 -16.91 25.16 -2.90
N ALA A 43 -17.65 24.21 -3.46
CA ALA A 43 -17.05 23.13 -4.26
C ALA A 43 -16.43 23.68 -5.55
N LEU A 44 -17.12 24.62 -6.22
CA LEU A 44 -16.60 25.27 -7.43
C LEU A 44 -15.44 26.23 -7.11
N GLN A 45 -15.46 26.94 -5.97
CA GLN A 45 -14.31 27.72 -5.52
C GLN A 45 -13.07 26.85 -5.29
N SER A 46 -13.26 25.67 -4.70
CA SER A 46 -12.16 24.69 -4.51
C SER A 46 -11.66 24.15 -5.86
N ARG A 47 -12.58 23.91 -6.81
CA ARG A 47 -12.24 23.51 -8.17
C ARG A 47 -11.47 24.60 -8.91
N ALA A 48 -11.88 25.87 -8.78
CA ALA A 48 -11.19 27.02 -9.36
C ALA A 48 -9.75 27.13 -8.83
N ALA A 49 -9.54 27.02 -7.52
CA ALA A 49 -8.19 26.99 -6.96
C ALA A 49 -7.33 25.83 -7.52
N ALA A 50 -7.92 24.66 -7.73
CA ALA A 50 -7.24 23.52 -8.33
C ALA A 50 -6.93 23.74 -9.82
N THR A 51 -7.82 24.40 -10.57
CA THR A 51 -7.60 24.77 -11.98
C THR A 51 -6.51 25.83 -12.12
N ASP A 52 -6.47 26.86 -11.26
CA ASP A 52 -5.37 27.84 -11.22
C ASP A 52 -4.02 27.16 -10.96
N GLN A 53 -3.99 26.23 -10.00
CA GLN A 53 -2.79 25.43 -9.71
C GLN A 53 -2.38 24.57 -10.91
N PHE A 54 -3.35 23.96 -11.59
CA PHE A 54 -3.09 23.18 -12.80
C PHE A 54 -2.51 24.04 -13.91
N LEU A 55 -3.10 25.20 -14.24
CA LEU A 55 -2.59 26.12 -15.27
C LEU A 55 -1.17 26.57 -14.96
N SER A 56 -0.92 26.98 -13.71
CA SER A 56 0.43 27.34 -13.26
C SER A 56 1.42 26.18 -13.43
N THR A 57 0.99 24.95 -13.15
CA THR A 57 1.82 23.75 -13.33
C THR A 57 2.08 23.51 -14.80
N LEU A 58 1.03 23.45 -15.63
CA LEU A 58 1.06 23.15 -17.05
C LEU A 58 2.04 24.06 -17.80
N VAL A 59 1.90 25.39 -17.66
CA VAL A 59 2.74 26.36 -18.39
C VAL A 59 4.19 26.38 -17.94
N GLN A 60 4.51 25.85 -16.76
CA GLN A 60 5.88 25.76 -16.23
C GLN A 60 6.48 24.35 -16.34
N SER A 61 5.75 23.39 -16.92
CA SER A 61 6.09 21.97 -16.87
C SER A 61 6.85 21.47 -18.10
N PRO A 62 7.32 20.20 -18.08
CA PRO A 62 7.81 19.52 -19.28
C PRO A 62 6.81 19.40 -20.43
N TYR A 63 5.53 19.73 -20.23
CA TYR A 63 4.57 19.87 -21.31
C TYR A 63 4.99 20.97 -22.30
N MET A 64 5.38 22.14 -21.78
CA MET A 64 5.87 23.21 -22.64
C MET A 64 7.25 22.88 -23.22
N ASP A 65 8.11 22.19 -22.47
CA ASP A 65 9.42 21.74 -22.98
C ASP A 65 9.26 20.76 -24.13
N MET A 66 8.25 19.88 -24.09
CA MET A 66 7.92 18.98 -25.20
C MET A 66 7.61 19.78 -26.47
N LEU A 67 6.79 20.82 -26.38
CA LEU A 67 6.48 21.69 -27.53
C LEU A 67 7.74 22.42 -28.03
N THR A 68 8.58 22.92 -27.13
CA THR A 68 9.88 23.52 -27.48
C THR A 68 10.77 22.53 -28.24
N ASN A 69 10.89 21.30 -27.73
CA ASN A 69 11.75 20.26 -28.30
C ASN A 69 11.22 19.74 -29.63
N ALA A 70 9.90 19.76 -29.85
CA ALA A 70 9.29 19.49 -31.15
C ALA A 70 9.50 20.63 -32.16
N GLY A 71 10.04 21.77 -31.71
CA GLY A 71 10.41 22.90 -32.55
C GLY A 71 9.24 23.82 -32.90
N TYR A 72 8.20 23.86 -32.08
CA TYR A 72 7.03 24.72 -32.29
C TYR A 72 7.29 26.21 -31.97
N ASN A 73 8.50 26.56 -31.52
CA ASN A 73 8.91 27.92 -31.13
C ASN A 73 8.05 28.53 -30.00
N VAL A 74 7.51 27.66 -29.14
CA VAL A 74 6.86 28.01 -27.87
C VAL A 74 7.64 27.39 -26.73
N GLY A 75 7.61 28.03 -25.57
CA GLY A 75 8.32 27.60 -24.37
C GLY A 75 7.52 27.83 -23.11
N ARG A 76 8.17 27.59 -21.97
CA ARG A 76 7.55 27.78 -20.65
C ARG A 76 7.01 29.20 -20.50
N GLY A 77 5.86 29.29 -19.85
CA GLY A 77 5.13 30.52 -19.60
C GLY A 77 4.95 30.81 -18.11
N THR A 78 3.99 31.67 -17.82
CA THR A 78 3.55 32.01 -16.47
C THR A 78 2.03 31.96 -16.38
N ALA A 79 1.50 31.94 -15.16
CA ALA A 79 0.07 32.05 -14.93
C ALA A 79 -0.25 33.09 -13.87
N SER A 80 -1.34 33.83 -14.09
CA SER A 80 -1.92 34.77 -13.14
C SER A 80 -3.07 34.12 -12.38
N ALA A 81 -3.38 34.65 -11.19
CA ALA A 81 -4.57 34.24 -10.46
C ALA A 81 -5.83 34.42 -11.33
N GLY A 82 -6.72 33.43 -11.30
CA GLY A 82 -7.95 33.48 -12.07
C GLY A 82 -8.93 34.53 -11.54
N ALA A 83 -9.84 34.96 -12.41
CA ALA A 83 -10.89 35.91 -12.07
C ALA A 83 -12.27 35.25 -12.15
N VAL A 84 -13.11 35.48 -11.15
CA VAL A 84 -14.52 35.03 -11.17
C VAL A 84 -15.39 36.12 -11.76
N ASP A 85 -16.13 35.77 -12.81
CA ASP A 85 -17.19 36.59 -13.36
C ASP A 85 -18.54 36.16 -12.79
N ASN A 86 -19.20 37.08 -12.09
CA ASN A 86 -20.45 36.82 -11.38
C ASN A 86 -21.69 37.11 -12.24
N VAL A 87 -21.60 36.82 -13.53
CA VAL A 87 -22.74 36.90 -14.46
C VAL A 87 -23.68 35.71 -14.26
N ALA A 88 -24.99 35.95 -14.33
CA ALA A 88 -25.97 34.87 -14.29
C ALA A 88 -26.15 34.29 -15.70
N LEU A 89 -25.73 33.05 -15.93
CA LEU A 89 -25.87 32.39 -17.22
C LEU A 89 -27.21 31.66 -17.36
N ASN A 90 -27.73 31.62 -18.59
CA ASN A 90 -28.98 30.93 -18.89
C ASN A 90 -28.70 29.44 -19.14
N LYS A 91 -29.07 28.59 -18.18
CA LYS A 91 -28.89 27.12 -18.28
C LYS A 91 -29.76 26.47 -19.36
N THR A 92 -30.82 27.14 -19.84
CA THR A 92 -31.75 26.62 -20.85
C THR A 92 -31.27 26.91 -22.27
N THR A 93 -30.83 28.14 -22.53
CA THR A 93 -30.39 28.57 -23.87
C THR A 93 -28.88 28.54 -24.04
N GLY A 94 -28.12 28.34 -22.96
CA GLY A 94 -26.66 28.39 -23.00
C GLY A 94 -26.10 29.79 -23.15
N ILE A 95 -24.84 29.85 -23.56
CA ILE A 95 -24.07 31.06 -23.87
C ILE A 95 -23.40 30.90 -25.25
N THR A 96 -23.36 31.98 -26.04
CA THR A 96 -22.65 32.00 -27.33
C THR A 96 -21.21 32.47 -27.18
N ASP A 97 -20.34 32.05 -28.10
CA ASP A 97 -18.97 32.57 -28.21
C ASP A 97 -18.91 34.11 -28.24
N SER A 98 -19.82 34.76 -28.99
CA SER A 98 -19.87 36.22 -29.05
C SER A 98 -20.18 36.87 -27.69
N GLN A 99 -20.95 36.21 -26.84
CA GLN A 99 -21.20 36.65 -25.47
C GLN A 99 -19.96 36.42 -24.60
N ILE A 100 -19.31 35.26 -24.71
CA ILE A 100 -18.04 34.98 -24.00
C ILE A 100 -16.99 36.05 -24.32
N ARG A 101 -16.78 36.37 -25.60
CA ARG A 101 -15.85 37.44 -26.02
C ARG A 101 -16.22 38.81 -25.45
N SER A 102 -17.53 39.10 -25.35
CA SER A 102 -18.02 40.34 -24.75
C SER A 102 -17.72 40.39 -23.24
N GLU A 103 -17.87 39.27 -22.53
CA GLU A 103 -17.54 39.20 -21.10
C GLU A 103 -16.03 39.32 -20.86
N ILE A 104 -15.18 38.63 -21.65
CA ILE A 104 -13.71 38.81 -21.56
C ILE A 104 -13.34 40.28 -21.72
N GLN A 105 -13.88 40.95 -22.76
CA GLN A 105 -13.61 42.38 -23.00
C GLN A 105 -14.11 43.26 -21.84
N SER A 106 -15.27 42.93 -21.24
CA SER A 106 -15.84 43.64 -20.09
C SER A 106 -14.92 43.53 -18.87
N LEU A 107 -14.44 42.32 -18.56
CA LEU A 107 -13.54 42.05 -17.43
C LEU A 107 -12.15 42.69 -17.60
N ILE A 108 -11.65 42.80 -18.84
CA ILE A 108 -10.45 43.58 -19.15
C ILE A 108 -10.69 45.07 -18.89
N ASN A 109 -11.81 45.60 -19.36
CA ASN A 109 -12.16 47.02 -19.18
C ASN A 109 -12.35 47.40 -17.70
N SER A 110 -12.89 46.48 -16.90
CA SER A 110 -13.07 46.67 -15.45
C SER A 110 -11.78 46.48 -14.64
N GLY A 111 -10.72 45.96 -15.26
CA GLY A 111 -9.44 45.64 -14.62
C GLY A 111 -9.48 44.39 -13.75
N GLN A 112 -10.51 43.54 -13.90
CA GLN A 112 -10.60 42.25 -13.22
C GLN A 112 -9.68 41.20 -13.87
N LEU A 113 -9.50 41.29 -15.18
CA LEU A 113 -8.47 40.52 -15.90
C LEU A 113 -7.21 41.36 -16.08
N GLN A 114 -6.06 40.70 -16.10
CA GLN A 114 -4.81 41.32 -16.48
C GLN A 114 -4.91 41.81 -17.93
N ALA A 115 -4.20 42.89 -18.25
CA ALA A 115 -4.26 43.47 -19.58
C ALA A 115 -3.80 42.46 -20.65
N PRO A 116 -4.46 42.40 -21.82
CA PRO A 116 -4.02 41.57 -22.92
C PRO A 116 -2.65 42.03 -23.42
N ASP A 117 -1.84 41.06 -23.86
CA ASP A 117 -0.52 41.26 -24.44
C ASP A 117 -0.24 40.16 -25.48
N ALA A 118 0.95 40.15 -26.08
CA ALA A 118 1.32 39.20 -27.13
C ALA A 118 1.40 37.72 -26.68
N ASN A 119 1.39 37.44 -25.37
CA ASN A 119 1.45 36.09 -24.81
C ASN A 119 0.21 35.73 -23.98
N ARG A 120 -0.72 36.66 -23.76
CA ARG A 120 -1.89 36.42 -22.91
C ARG A 120 -2.85 35.42 -23.54
N LEU A 121 -3.23 34.42 -22.76
CA LEU A 121 -4.30 33.47 -23.04
C LEU A 121 -5.32 33.47 -21.89
N TYR A 122 -6.57 33.83 -22.18
CA TYR A 122 -7.65 33.74 -21.20
C TYR A 122 -8.32 32.36 -21.27
N VAL A 123 -8.26 31.57 -20.20
CA VAL A 123 -8.81 30.21 -20.15
C VAL A 123 -10.18 30.24 -19.45
N VAL A 124 -11.24 30.33 -20.26
CA VAL A 124 -12.62 30.50 -19.80
C VAL A 124 -13.23 29.17 -19.38
N ASN A 125 -13.40 28.99 -18.07
CA ASN A 125 -14.09 27.86 -17.47
C ASN A 125 -15.56 28.22 -17.27
N VAL A 126 -16.44 27.68 -18.11
CA VAL A 126 -17.89 27.95 -18.04
C VAL A 126 -18.51 27.06 -16.96
N GLU A 127 -19.34 27.63 -16.09
CA GLU A 127 -19.97 26.91 -14.98
C GLU A 127 -20.83 25.69 -15.41
N PRO A 128 -21.04 24.70 -14.51
CA PRO A 128 -21.87 23.52 -14.79
C PRO A 128 -23.29 23.85 -15.24
N GLY A 129 -23.87 22.97 -16.08
CA GLY A 129 -25.25 23.12 -16.52
C GLY A 129 -25.47 24.11 -17.68
N VAL A 130 -24.41 24.69 -18.23
CA VAL A 130 -24.48 25.65 -19.35
C VAL A 130 -23.96 24.99 -20.62
N VAL A 131 -24.76 25.04 -21.68
CA VAL A 131 -24.30 24.72 -23.04
C VAL A 131 -23.54 25.93 -23.60
N VAL A 132 -22.38 25.69 -24.18
CA VAL A 132 -21.63 26.70 -24.94
C VAL A 132 -21.89 26.48 -26.41
N HIS A 133 -22.22 27.55 -27.13
CA HIS A 133 -22.46 27.55 -28.57
C HIS A 133 -21.36 28.29 -29.33
N ASN A 134 -20.75 27.63 -30.30
CA ASN A 134 -19.79 28.23 -31.23
C ASN A 134 -20.27 28.01 -32.67
N GLY A 135 -20.84 29.05 -33.28
CA GLY A 135 -21.49 28.92 -34.59
C GLY A 135 -22.64 27.91 -34.56
N SER A 136 -22.55 26.88 -35.39
CA SER A 136 -23.52 25.76 -35.42
C SER A 136 -23.23 24.67 -34.39
N ASP A 137 -22.07 24.70 -33.74
CA ASP A 137 -21.60 23.66 -32.85
C ASP A 137 -21.94 23.98 -31.39
N ALA A 138 -22.00 22.93 -30.56
CA ALA A 138 -22.34 23.06 -29.15
C ALA A 138 -21.58 22.07 -28.25
N SER A 139 -21.31 22.46 -27.00
CA SER A 139 -20.56 21.67 -26.02
C SER A 139 -21.24 20.38 -25.56
N ASN A 140 -22.52 20.22 -25.87
CA ASN A 140 -23.30 19.02 -25.55
C ASN A 140 -23.47 18.06 -26.75
N THR A 141 -22.92 18.41 -27.93
CA THR A 141 -23.04 17.59 -29.14
C THR A 141 -21.74 17.43 -29.90
N THR A 142 -20.88 18.45 -29.92
CA THR A 142 -19.80 18.56 -30.91
C THR A 142 -18.41 18.64 -30.29
N PHE A 143 -18.22 19.38 -29.19
CA PHE A 143 -16.89 19.64 -28.64
C PHE A 143 -16.85 19.60 -27.12
N LEU A 144 -15.65 19.40 -26.56
CA LEU A 144 -15.38 19.51 -25.11
C LEU A 144 -14.65 20.81 -24.75
N GLY A 145 -14.02 21.46 -25.72
CA GLY A 145 -13.37 22.76 -25.63
C GLY A 145 -13.22 23.38 -27.02
N TYR A 146 -12.75 24.62 -27.07
CA TYR A 146 -12.18 25.23 -28.27
C TYR A 146 -11.32 26.43 -27.86
N HIS A 147 -10.48 26.92 -28.76
CA HIS A 147 -9.78 28.18 -28.58
C HIS A 147 -9.97 29.11 -29.79
N GLY A 148 -9.52 30.36 -29.66
CA GLY A 148 -9.57 31.33 -30.74
C GLY A 148 -9.16 32.72 -30.31
N ALA A 149 -9.42 33.68 -31.20
CA ALA A 149 -9.07 35.07 -30.98
C ALA A 149 -10.04 36.06 -31.61
N PHE A 150 -9.99 37.30 -31.13
CA PHE A 150 -10.78 38.40 -31.68
C PHE A 150 -10.09 39.75 -31.55
N ALA A 151 -10.47 40.69 -32.42
CA ALA A 151 -10.07 42.09 -32.30
C ALA A 151 -10.74 42.72 -31.06
N GLY A 152 -9.94 43.02 -30.04
CA GLY A 152 -10.38 43.64 -28.80
C GLY A 152 -9.60 44.93 -28.49
N LYS A 153 -9.65 45.33 -27.22
CA LYS A 153 -8.96 46.50 -26.69
C LYS A 153 -8.38 46.27 -25.31
N THR A 154 -7.27 46.94 -25.01
CA THR A 154 -6.80 47.12 -23.62
C THR A 154 -7.78 48.00 -22.84
N ALA A 155 -7.67 48.02 -21.50
CA ALA A 155 -8.48 48.92 -20.65
C ALA A 155 -8.29 50.41 -20.98
N SER A 156 -7.14 50.80 -21.54
CA SER A 156 -6.89 52.16 -22.03
C SER A 156 -7.47 52.44 -23.42
N GLY A 157 -8.15 51.47 -24.03
CA GLY A 157 -8.80 51.58 -25.33
C GLY A 157 -7.90 51.30 -26.54
N ALA A 158 -6.65 50.85 -26.34
CA ALA A 158 -5.74 50.53 -27.45
C ALA A 158 -6.16 49.20 -28.10
N ALA A 159 -6.21 49.15 -29.44
CA ALA A 159 -6.58 47.94 -30.17
C ALA A 159 -5.52 46.85 -29.99
N ILE A 160 -5.96 45.62 -29.74
CA ILE A 160 -5.11 44.44 -29.57
C ILE A 160 -5.93 43.17 -29.85
N ASP A 161 -5.28 42.13 -30.33
CA ASP A 161 -5.93 40.82 -30.42
C ASP A 161 -6.01 40.19 -29.03
N ILE A 162 -7.16 39.61 -28.72
CA ILE A 162 -7.40 38.89 -27.47
C ILE A 162 -7.51 37.41 -27.80
N HIS A 163 -6.64 36.59 -27.21
CA HIS A 163 -6.62 35.14 -27.37
C HIS A 163 -7.26 34.45 -26.16
N TYR A 164 -8.06 33.42 -26.40
CA TYR A 164 -8.79 32.73 -25.35
C TYR A 164 -9.01 31.26 -25.71
N ALA A 165 -9.20 30.44 -24.67
CA ALA A 165 -9.68 29.07 -24.75
C ALA A 165 -10.95 28.94 -23.90
N VAL A 166 -11.90 28.11 -24.32
CA VAL A 166 -13.18 27.90 -23.64
C VAL A 166 -13.30 26.44 -23.25
N ILE A 167 -13.51 26.22 -21.96
CA ILE A 167 -13.63 24.91 -21.31
C ILE A 167 -15.02 24.82 -20.67
N PRO A 168 -16.04 24.32 -21.39
CA PRO A 168 -17.32 23.94 -20.81
C PRO A 168 -17.16 22.97 -19.64
N SER A 169 -17.93 23.15 -18.57
CA SER A 169 -17.95 22.19 -17.47
C SER A 169 -18.54 20.84 -17.90
N PRO A 170 -17.90 19.71 -17.54
CA PRO A 170 -18.46 18.38 -17.76
C PRO A 170 -19.78 18.16 -17.01
N GLY A 171 -20.60 17.24 -17.52
CA GLY A 171 -21.88 16.87 -16.92
C GLY A 171 -23.07 17.61 -17.52
N ALA A 172 -24.28 17.16 -17.15
CA ALA A 172 -25.51 17.59 -17.80
C ALA A 172 -25.67 19.13 -17.86
N PRO A 173 -26.01 19.71 -19.02
CA PRO A 173 -26.41 19.05 -20.28
C PRO A 173 -25.25 18.60 -21.18
N ASN A 174 -24.01 18.91 -20.84
CA ASN A 174 -22.81 18.51 -21.59
C ASN A 174 -22.51 17.02 -21.39
N PHE A 175 -21.56 16.49 -22.17
CA PHE A 175 -21.07 15.14 -21.99
C PHE A 175 -20.55 14.92 -20.57
N THR A 176 -20.72 13.70 -20.04
CA THR A 176 -20.17 13.36 -18.73
C THR A 176 -18.74 12.87 -18.90
N SER A 177 -17.89 13.17 -17.93
CA SER A 177 -16.50 12.68 -17.92
C SER A 177 -16.40 11.17 -18.07
N ALA A 178 -17.29 10.43 -17.42
CA ALA A 178 -17.38 8.99 -17.57
C ALA A 178 -17.74 8.54 -19.00
N SER A 179 -18.61 9.26 -19.72
CA SER A 179 -18.95 8.90 -21.11
C SER A 179 -17.81 9.17 -22.09
N GLN A 180 -16.92 10.09 -21.74
CA GLN A 180 -15.71 10.41 -22.48
C GLN A 180 -14.50 9.56 -22.05
N GLY A 181 -14.69 8.62 -21.10
CA GLY A 181 -13.62 7.73 -20.63
C GLY A 181 -12.67 8.34 -19.59
N PHE A 182 -12.97 9.52 -19.06
CA PHE A 182 -12.21 10.13 -17.98
C PHE A 182 -12.58 9.55 -16.61
N SER A 183 -11.60 9.53 -15.71
CA SER A 183 -11.76 9.03 -14.34
C SER A 183 -12.52 9.98 -13.42
N SER A 184 -12.61 11.27 -13.77
CA SER A 184 -13.35 12.30 -13.06
C SER A 184 -13.56 13.54 -13.93
N ASP A 185 -14.51 14.40 -13.54
CA ASP A 185 -14.72 15.69 -14.22
C ASP A 185 -13.46 16.57 -14.21
N PHE A 186 -12.60 16.44 -13.20
CA PHE A 186 -11.37 17.22 -13.17
C PHE A 186 -10.33 16.69 -14.15
N ALA A 187 -10.27 15.37 -14.35
CA ALA A 187 -9.38 14.76 -15.34
C ALA A 187 -9.76 15.17 -16.78
N GLU A 188 -11.05 15.30 -17.08
CA GLU A 188 -11.53 15.87 -18.34
C GLU A 188 -11.09 17.32 -18.48
N VAL A 189 -11.41 18.17 -17.50
CA VAL A 189 -11.06 19.61 -17.51
C VAL A 189 -9.56 19.79 -17.74
N THR A 190 -8.69 19.04 -17.06
CA THR A 190 -7.24 19.19 -17.26
C THR A 190 -6.76 18.66 -18.61
N SER A 191 -7.37 17.60 -19.13
CA SER A 191 -7.05 17.05 -20.46
C SER A 191 -7.41 18.06 -21.55
N VAL A 192 -8.66 18.53 -21.55
CA VAL A 192 -9.17 19.52 -22.52
C VAL A 192 -8.38 20.81 -22.39
N THR A 193 -8.15 21.32 -21.18
CA THR A 193 -7.36 22.55 -21.00
C THR A 193 -5.93 22.41 -21.54
N SER A 194 -5.27 21.26 -21.38
CA SER A 194 -3.94 21.04 -21.96
C SER A 194 -3.94 21.01 -23.49
N HIS A 195 -4.97 20.41 -24.08
CA HIS A 195 -5.19 20.38 -25.53
C HIS A 195 -5.40 21.78 -26.07
N GLU A 196 -6.40 22.51 -25.56
CA GLU A 196 -6.71 23.86 -26.03
C GLU A 196 -5.55 24.83 -25.81
N LEU A 197 -4.80 24.68 -24.71
CA LEU A 197 -3.62 25.48 -24.47
C LEU A 197 -2.51 25.16 -25.47
N ALA A 198 -2.26 23.88 -25.76
CA ALA A 198 -1.21 23.48 -26.71
C ALA A 198 -1.48 24.08 -28.10
N GLU A 199 -2.73 23.99 -28.56
CA GLU A 199 -3.13 24.55 -29.85
C GLU A 199 -3.07 26.07 -29.83
N ALA A 200 -3.67 26.71 -28.82
CA ALA A 200 -3.64 28.17 -28.70
C ALA A 200 -2.23 28.77 -28.62
N VAL A 201 -1.24 28.08 -28.04
CA VAL A 201 0.14 28.61 -28.05
C VAL A 201 0.81 28.46 -29.42
N THR A 202 0.43 27.45 -30.19
CA THR A 202 0.99 27.15 -31.53
C THR A 202 0.22 27.76 -32.70
N ASP A 203 -1.03 28.14 -32.49
CA ASP A 203 -1.87 28.90 -33.41
C ASP A 203 -2.99 29.64 -32.65
N PRO A 204 -2.70 30.72 -31.91
CA PRO A 204 -3.71 31.45 -31.15
C PRO A 204 -4.79 32.09 -32.03
N ASN A 205 -4.59 32.14 -33.35
CA ASN A 205 -5.43 32.85 -34.29
C ASN A 205 -6.15 31.91 -35.26
N VAL A 206 -6.26 30.63 -34.93
CA VAL A 206 -7.00 29.66 -35.73
C VAL A 206 -8.39 30.24 -36.05
N ASN A 207 -8.79 30.14 -37.33
CA ASN A 207 -10.05 30.68 -37.85
C ASN A 207 -10.26 32.21 -37.72
N TYR A 208 -9.25 32.98 -37.30
CA TYR A 208 -9.33 34.44 -37.17
C TYR A 208 -8.35 35.17 -38.09
N LYS A 209 -7.07 34.80 -38.06
CA LYS A 209 -6.00 35.40 -38.88
C LYS A 209 -5.14 34.30 -39.51
N THR A 210 -3.97 34.68 -40.00
CA THR A 210 -2.98 33.76 -40.56
C THR A 210 -2.67 32.65 -39.55
N LEU A 211 -2.78 31.40 -40.03
CA LEU A 211 -2.53 30.19 -39.25
C LEU A 211 -1.10 30.13 -38.72
N GLY A 212 -0.95 29.54 -37.55
CA GLY A 212 0.30 29.18 -36.91
C GLY A 212 0.82 27.85 -37.43
N TRP A 213 0.92 26.86 -36.54
CA TRP A 213 1.27 25.47 -36.89
C TRP A 213 0.02 24.66 -37.19
N TYR A 214 -0.05 24.07 -38.38
CA TYR A 214 -1.23 23.36 -38.85
C TYR A 214 -0.85 22.20 -39.78
N ASP A 215 -1.65 21.14 -39.80
CA ASP A 215 -1.53 20.07 -40.78
C ASP A 215 -2.55 20.26 -41.92
N ASP A 216 -2.06 20.69 -43.08
CA ASP A 216 -2.91 20.89 -44.26
C ASP A 216 -3.48 19.58 -44.83
N GLN A 217 -2.81 18.44 -44.60
CA GLN A 217 -3.20 17.16 -45.19
C GLN A 217 -4.35 16.52 -44.42
N LEU A 218 -4.27 16.60 -43.09
CA LEU A 218 -5.26 16.05 -42.17
C LEU A 218 -6.27 17.11 -41.71
N ASN A 219 -6.03 18.37 -42.06
CA ASN A 219 -6.86 19.52 -41.70
C ASN A 219 -7.10 19.58 -40.19
N GLY A 220 -6.01 19.67 -39.42
CA GLY A 220 -6.06 19.68 -37.97
C GLY A 220 -4.88 20.37 -37.31
N GLU A 221 -5.12 20.81 -36.08
CA GLU A 221 -4.12 21.37 -35.18
C GLU A 221 -3.39 20.26 -34.42
N ILE A 222 -2.32 20.60 -33.70
CA ILE A 222 -1.42 19.60 -33.12
C ILE A 222 -2.09 18.72 -32.05
N GLY A 223 -3.15 19.20 -31.40
CA GLY A 223 -3.91 18.48 -30.39
C GLY A 223 -4.99 17.58 -31.00
N ASP A 224 -5.60 18.00 -32.11
CA ASP A 224 -6.62 17.26 -32.86
C ASP A 224 -6.10 15.98 -33.54
N LEU A 225 -4.80 15.92 -33.83
CA LEU A 225 -4.19 14.81 -34.55
C LEU A 225 -3.91 13.58 -33.66
N THR A 226 -4.28 13.65 -32.38
CA THR A 226 -4.16 12.54 -31.42
C THR A 226 -5.22 12.63 -30.32
N SER A 227 -5.69 11.48 -29.83
CA SER A 227 -6.59 11.39 -28.67
C SER A 227 -5.92 10.74 -27.45
N LEU A 228 -4.59 10.54 -27.52
CA LEU A 228 -3.84 9.93 -26.43
C LEU A 228 -3.74 10.89 -25.24
N THR A 229 -3.83 10.33 -24.04
CA THR A 229 -3.65 11.06 -22.79
C THR A 229 -2.58 10.41 -21.94
N THR A 230 -1.93 11.22 -21.12
CA THR A 230 -0.94 10.78 -20.13
C THR A 230 -1.15 11.51 -18.81
N VAL A 231 -0.37 11.13 -17.79
CA VAL A 231 -0.41 11.79 -16.48
C VAL A 231 0.87 12.60 -16.27
N MET A 232 0.71 13.89 -15.99
CA MET A 232 1.79 14.80 -15.65
C MET A 232 1.47 15.51 -14.34
N SER A 233 2.38 15.38 -13.36
CA SER A 233 2.22 16.01 -12.03
C SER A 233 0.89 15.66 -11.33
N GLY A 234 0.34 14.47 -11.59
CA GLY A 234 -0.95 14.02 -11.05
C GLY A 234 -2.18 14.48 -11.83
N TYR A 235 -2.01 15.25 -12.91
CA TYR A 235 -3.08 15.70 -13.80
C TYR A 235 -3.12 14.87 -15.08
N THR A 236 -4.31 14.56 -15.57
CA THR A 236 -4.48 14.03 -16.92
C THR A 236 -4.27 15.15 -17.92
N VAL A 237 -3.37 14.95 -18.87
CA VAL A 237 -3.09 15.87 -19.98
C VAL A 237 -3.12 15.12 -21.31
N GLN A 238 -3.48 15.82 -22.38
CA GLN A 238 -3.52 15.27 -23.72
C GLN A 238 -2.13 15.36 -24.37
N ASP A 239 -1.69 14.27 -24.98
CA ASP A 239 -0.54 14.28 -25.86
C ASP A 239 -0.84 15.12 -27.10
N VAL A 240 0.17 15.63 -27.79
CA VAL A 240 0.01 16.29 -29.10
C VAL A 240 0.84 15.54 -30.13
N VAL A 241 0.77 15.90 -31.41
CA VAL A 241 1.73 15.37 -32.40
C VAL A 241 2.94 16.29 -32.56
N ASN A 242 4.05 15.74 -33.02
CA ASN A 242 5.15 16.52 -33.58
C ASN A 242 4.93 16.80 -35.07
N LYS A 243 5.90 17.47 -35.71
CA LYS A 243 5.84 17.87 -37.12
C LYS A 243 5.76 16.73 -38.14
N ASN A 244 5.77 15.48 -37.69
CA ASN A 244 5.72 14.27 -38.52
C ASN A 244 4.52 13.37 -38.12
N ASP A 245 3.47 13.95 -37.54
CA ASP A 245 2.27 13.27 -37.02
C ASP A 245 2.57 12.16 -36.02
N GLN A 246 3.70 12.26 -35.31
CA GLN A 246 4.01 11.29 -34.26
C GLN A 246 3.54 11.86 -32.93
N PRO A 247 2.69 11.14 -32.19
CA PRO A 247 2.34 11.54 -30.83
C PRO A 247 3.60 11.76 -30.00
N ILE A 248 3.63 12.88 -29.30
CA ILE A 248 4.61 13.26 -28.31
C ILE A 248 3.87 13.46 -26.99
N SER A 249 4.45 12.90 -25.94
CA SER A 249 3.94 13.06 -24.58
C SER A 249 4.88 13.99 -23.81
N PRO A 250 4.37 14.81 -22.89
CA PRO A 250 5.24 15.53 -21.96
C PRO A 250 6.19 14.51 -21.33
N ALA A 251 7.47 14.85 -21.26
CA ALA A 251 8.36 14.04 -20.44
C ALA A 251 7.70 13.97 -19.07
N SER A 252 7.33 12.77 -18.62
CA SER A 252 6.98 12.58 -17.22
C SER A 252 8.11 13.26 -16.48
N ALA A 253 7.81 14.31 -15.70
CA ALA A 253 8.84 15.08 -15.00
C ALA A 253 9.85 14.06 -14.52
N PRO A 254 11.17 14.20 -14.83
CA PRO A 254 12.14 13.27 -14.30
C PRO A 254 11.78 13.23 -12.84
N THR A 255 11.33 12.06 -12.38
CA THR A 255 10.94 11.95 -10.99
C THR A 255 12.16 12.53 -10.28
N PRO A 256 12.05 13.59 -9.45
CA PRO A 256 13.14 13.83 -8.53
C PRO A 256 13.35 12.45 -7.94
N PRO A 257 14.57 11.86 -8.03
CA PRO A 257 14.76 10.44 -7.76
C PRO A 257 13.96 10.18 -6.51
N PRO A 258 12.86 9.38 -6.59
CA PRO A 258 11.79 9.40 -5.60
C PRO A 258 12.50 9.38 -4.28
N PRO A 259 12.33 10.37 -3.36
CA PRO A 259 13.27 10.58 -2.26
C PRO A 259 13.53 9.21 -1.67
N ALA A 260 14.75 8.68 -1.91
CA ALA A 260 14.98 7.24 -2.08
C ALA A 260 14.05 6.50 -1.15
N ALA A 261 12.99 5.83 -1.63
CA ALA A 261 11.89 5.38 -0.77
C ALA A 261 12.49 4.62 0.41
N THR A 262 12.69 5.33 1.53
CA THR A 262 13.46 4.78 2.62
C THR A 262 12.48 3.82 3.22
N LEU A 263 12.80 2.53 3.16
CA LEU A 263 12.08 1.57 3.96
C LEU A 263 12.01 2.13 5.38
N THR A 264 10.82 2.16 5.96
CA THR A 264 10.72 2.50 7.37
C THR A 264 11.30 1.33 8.16
N ALA A 265 12.03 1.60 9.23
CA ALA A 265 12.48 0.56 10.14
C ALA A 265 11.28 -0.30 10.60
N PRO A 266 11.38 -1.63 10.63
CA PRO A 266 10.33 -2.48 11.19
C PRO A 266 9.97 -2.03 12.60
N GLN A 267 8.68 -1.78 12.83
CA GLN A 267 8.13 -1.33 14.12
C GLN A 267 7.62 -2.51 14.94
N ASN A 268 7.31 -2.29 16.23
CA ASN A 268 6.77 -3.31 17.13
C ASN A 268 7.61 -4.60 17.19
N VAL A 269 8.94 -4.45 17.01
CA VAL A 269 9.85 -5.59 17.10
C VAL A 269 9.87 -6.08 18.53
N SER A 270 9.70 -7.39 18.71
CA SER A 270 9.67 -8.04 20.02
C SER A 270 10.26 -9.44 19.92
N VAL A 271 10.87 -9.90 21.01
CA VAL A 271 11.42 -11.25 21.12
C VAL A 271 11.02 -11.87 22.46
N SER A 272 10.59 -13.13 22.44
CA SER A 272 10.20 -13.89 23.64
C SER A 272 10.78 -15.31 23.61
N ALA A 273 11.22 -15.81 24.76
CA ALA A 273 11.77 -17.16 24.86
C ALA A 273 10.65 -18.21 24.80
N LEU A 274 10.80 -19.20 23.92
CA LEU A 274 9.90 -20.36 23.82
C LEU A 274 10.44 -21.56 24.62
N SER A 275 11.76 -21.67 24.75
CA SER A 275 12.46 -22.68 25.55
C SER A 275 13.78 -22.11 26.07
N THR A 276 14.63 -22.94 26.69
CA THR A 276 16.01 -22.59 27.06
C THR A 276 16.91 -22.33 25.84
N THR A 277 16.54 -22.82 24.65
CA THR A 277 17.38 -22.75 23.44
C THR A 277 16.65 -22.18 22.21
N SER A 278 15.42 -21.70 22.36
CA SER A 278 14.66 -21.10 21.24
C SER A 278 13.82 -19.91 21.66
N ALA A 279 13.66 -18.96 20.73
CA ALA A 279 12.90 -17.74 20.93
C ALA A 279 12.06 -17.40 19.68
N GLN A 280 10.93 -16.73 19.88
CA GLN A 280 10.10 -16.17 18.82
C GLN A 280 10.45 -14.69 18.64
N LEU A 281 10.88 -14.30 17.44
CA LEU A 281 11.08 -12.90 17.04
C LEU A 281 9.91 -12.48 16.14
N SER A 282 9.31 -11.31 16.41
CA SER A 282 8.15 -10.78 15.66
C SER A 282 8.32 -9.29 15.40
N TRP A 283 7.76 -8.79 14.29
CA TRP A 283 7.82 -7.38 13.88
C TRP A 283 6.60 -6.96 13.05
N GLY A 284 6.37 -5.66 12.93
CA GLY A 284 5.36 -5.07 12.06
C GLY A 284 5.77 -5.08 10.59
N ALA A 285 4.82 -5.27 9.69
CA ALA A 285 5.05 -5.25 8.25
C ALA A 285 5.52 -3.86 7.76
N VAL A 286 6.48 -3.85 6.85
CA VAL A 286 7.04 -2.66 6.20
C VAL A 286 6.58 -2.62 4.75
N SER A 287 5.87 -1.56 4.37
CA SER A 287 5.44 -1.35 2.99
C SER A 287 6.64 -1.14 2.06
N GLY A 288 6.59 -1.70 0.85
CA GLY A 288 7.64 -1.55 -0.16
C GLY A 288 8.90 -2.40 0.06
N THR A 289 8.91 -3.28 1.07
CA THR A 289 10.01 -4.24 1.29
C THR A 289 9.88 -5.45 0.36
N GLN A 290 11.01 -6.01 -0.08
CA GLN A 290 11.07 -7.29 -0.80
C GLN A 290 11.25 -8.48 0.16
N GLY A 291 11.71 -8.21 1.38
CA GLY A 291 11.87 -9.21 2.42
C GLY A 291 12.46 -8.65 3.69
N TYR A 292 12.79 -9.54 4.62
CA TYR A 292 13.49 -9.18 5.85
C TYR A 292 14.73 -10.05 6.05
N ARG A 293 15.79 -9.44 6.56
CA ARG A 293 17.00 -10.13 7.02
C ARG A 293 17.04 -10.10 8.54
N ILE A 294 17.26 -11.25 9.14
CA ILE A 294 17.27 -11.40 10.60
C ILE A 294 18.71 -11.53 11.05
N PHE A 295 19.13 -10.65 11.95
CA PHE A 295 20.48 -10.64 12.49
C PHE A 295 20.48 -10.95 13.98
N GLN A 296 21.44 -11.77 14.40
CA GLN A 296 21.84 -11.85 15.80
C GLN A 296 22.93 -10.81 16.07
N VAL A 297 22.78 -10.06 17.16
CA VAL A 297 23.67 -8.96 17.54
C VAL A 297 24.52 -9.40 18.73
N ASN A 298 25.84 -9.33 18.57
CA ASN A 298 26.84 -9.65 19.59
C ASN A 298 27.74 -8.42 19.79
N GLY A 299 27.36 -7.53 20.71
CA GLY A 299 28.02 -6.24 20.88
C GLY A 299 27.92 -5.40 19.60
N SER A 300 29.06 -5.02 19.03
CA SER A 300 29.11 -4.25 17.78
C SER A 300 28.98 -5.11 16.51
N GLN A 301 29.04 -6.43 16.62
CA GLN A 301 28.93 -7.34 15.48
C GLN A 301 27.49 -7.79 15.24
N SER A 302 27.10 -7.92 13.97
CA SER A 302 25.81 -8.48 13.56
C SER A 302 26.04 -9.66 12.61
N VAL A 303 25.46 -10.82 12.93
CA VAL A 303 25.55 -12.05 12.11
C VAL A 303 24.19 -12.32 11.48
N LEU A 304 24.14 -12.49 10.17
CA LEU A 304 22.91 -12.83 9.44
C LEU A 304 22.53 -14.28 9.76
N LEU A 305 21.34 -14.47 10.34
CA LEU A 305 20.77 -15.80 10.59
C LEU A 305 19.97 -16.32 9.40
N GLY A 306 19.34 -15.42 8.64
CA GLY A 306 18.55 -15.80 7.48
C GLY A 306 17.75 -14.65 6.87
N THR A 307 17.13 -14.95 5.74
CA THR A 307 16.31 -14.01 4.96
C THR A 307 14.94 -14.63 4.73
N VAL A 308 13.88 -13.84 4.91
CA VAL A 308 12.48 -14.26 4.74
C VAL A 308 11.73 -13.33 3.79
N SER A 309 10.61 -13.80 3.26
CA SER A 309 9.78 -13.05 2.30
C SER A 309 9.15 -11.79 2.91
N ALA A 310 8.70 -10.87 2.06
CA ALA A 310 8.02 -9.63 2.46
C ALA A 310 6.74 -9.84 3.30
N THR A 311 6.09 -11.01 3.19
CA THR A 311 4.88 -11.36 3.93
C THR A 311 5.15 -11.96 5.30
N THR A 312 6.41 -12.30 5.61
CA THR A 312 6.77 -12.91 6.90
C THR A 312 7.01 -11.83 7.94
N THR A 313 6.30 -11.89 9.06
CA THR A 313 6.38 -10.93 10.17
C THR A 313 6.84 -11.55 11.48
N SER A 314 7.23 -12.83 11.47
CA SER A 314 7.77 -13.52 12.65
C SER A 314 8.62 -14.74 12.28
N VAL A 315 9.64 -15.06 13.07
CA VAL A 315 10.48 -16.27 12.94
C VAL A 315 10.86 -16.86 14.30
N GLN A 316 10.91 -18.19 14.37
CA GLN A 316 11.49 -18.89 15.51
C GLN A 316 13.01 -19.05 15.31
N ILE A 317 13.79 -18.57 16.27
CA ILE A 317 15.23 -18.73 16.33
C ILE A 317 15.56 -19.89 17.26
N ASN A 318 16.43 -20.80 16.83
CA ASN A 318 16.83 -22.00 17.56
C ASN A 318 18.33 -21.95 17.89
N ASN A 319 18.82 -22.96 18.61
CA ASN A 319 20.24 -23.12 18.98
C ASN A 319 20.81 -21.94 19.79
N LEU A 320 19.97 -21.31 20.61
CA LEU A 320 20.38 -20.26 21.54
C LEU A 320 21.01 -20.87 22.80
N THR A 321 21.90 -20.13 23.44
CA THR A 321 22.59 -20.57 24.66
C THR A 321 21.69 -20.36 25.89
N PRO A 322 21.40 -21.40 26.69
CA PRO A 322 20.63 -21.25 27.93
C PRO A 322 21.28 -20.25 28.90
N GLY A 323 20.44 -19.45 29.58
CA GLY A 323 20.89 -18.44 30.55
C GLY A 323 21.56 -17.20 29.95
N ALA A 324 21.87 -17.18 28.66
CA ALA A 324 22.49 -16.04 28.00
C ALA A 324 21.45 -15.00 27.54
N VAL A 325 21.87 -13.74 27.40
CA VAL A 325 21.09 -12.71 26.71
C VAL A 325 21.29 -12.87 25.20
N ALA A 326 20.19 -13.03 24.47
CA ALA A 326 20.19 -13.08 23.02
C ALA A 326 19.59 -11.79 22.46
N SER A 327 20.33 -11.10 21.60
CA SER A 327 19.93 -9.82 20.99
C SER A 327 19.75 -9.97 19.48
N PHE A 328 18.71 -9.35 18.94
CA PHE A 328 18.34 -9.45 17.53
C PHE A 328 17.94 -8.09 16.95
N LYS A 329 18.13 -7.95 15.63
CA LYS A 329 17.50 -6.90 14.84
C LYS A 329 16.93 -7.47 13.54
N VAL A 330 15.92 -6.80 13.02
CA VAL A 330 15.28 -7.13 11.74
C VAL A 330 15.56 -6.00 10.77
N GLN A 331 16.12 -6.31 9.61
CA GLN A 331 16.36 -5.37 8.54
C GLN A 331 15.34 -5.60 7.42
N ALA A 332 14.48 -4.61 7.15
CA ALA A 332 13.70 -4.58 5.92
C ALA A 332 14.64 -4.25 4.75
N TYR A 333 14.48 -4.90 3.60
CA TYR A 333 15.28 -4.61 2.42
C TYR A 333 14.47 -4.68 1.13
N ASN A 334 14.86 -3.88 0.14
CA ASN A 334 14.46 -4.00 -1.25
C ASN A 334 15.70 -3.84 -2.14
N SER A 335 15.53 -3.68 -3.45
CA SER A 335 16.63 -3.57 -4.41
C SER A 335 17.46 -2.30 -4.26
N THR A 336 16.97 -1.29 -3.54
CA THR A 336 17.58 0.05 -3.50
C THR A 336 17.82 0.57 -2.08
N ALA A 337 17.24 -0.04 -1.04
CA ALA A 337 17.30 0.43 0.34
C ALA A 337 17.24 -0.70 1.37
N THR A 338 17.75 -0.39 2.57
CA THR A 338 17.63 -1.21 3.78
C THR A 338 17.26 -0.34 4.97
N ALA A 339 16.49 -0.87 5.92
CA ALA A 339 16.20 -0.19 7.19
C ALA A 339 16.21 -1.17 8.36
N ASP A 340 17.05 -0.86 9.35
CA ASP A 340 17.23 -1.67 10.55
C ASP A 340 16.21 -1.29 11.62
N SER A 341 15.60 -2.29 12.27
CA SER A 341 14.85 -2.08 13.50
C SER A 341 15.78 -1.70 14.65
N GLN A 342 15.17 -1.23 15.75
CA GLN A 342 15.82 -1.27 17.06
C GLN A 342 16.26 -2.69 17.43
N VAL A 343 17.34 -2.79 18.21
CA VAL A 343 17.80 -4.07 18.76
C VAL A 343 16.88 -4.47 19.91
N VAL A 344 16.35 -5.68 19.87
CA VAL A 344 15.56 -6.27 20.95
C VAL A 344 16.34 -7.42 21.58
N SER A 345 16.18 -7.61 22.88
CA SER A 345 16.91 -8.65 23.60
C SER A 345 15.97 -9.47 24.48
N VAL A 346 16.29 -10.75 24.64
CA VAL A 346 15.64 -11.66 25.58
C VAL A 346 16.70 -12.35 26.42
N THR A 347 16.46 -12.48 27.73
CA THR A 347 17.28 -13.36 28.56
C THR A 347 16.73 -14.77 28.47
N MET A 348 17.53 -15.71 27.97
CA MET A 348 17.11 -17.10 27.83
C MET A 348 16.97 -17.75 29.21
N PRO A 349 15.93 -18.59 29.43
CA PRO A 349 15.81 -19.36 30.65
C PRO A 349 17.08 -20.19 30.90
N THR A 350 17.49 -20.29 32.17
CA THR A 350 18.62 -21.14 32.55
C THR A 350 18.19 -22.61 32.46
N ALA A 351 19.07 -23.46 31.94
CA ALA A 351 18.82 -24.90 31.91
C ALA A 351 18.73 -25.44 33.34
N LEU A 352 17.68 -26.23 33.61
CA LEU A 352 17.51 -26.91 34.88
C LEU A 352 18.30 -28.23 34.89
N ALA A 353 18.79 -28.64 36.06
CA ALA A 353 19.32 -29.99 36.23
C ALA A 353 18.17 -30.99 36.39
N ALA A 354 18.35 -32.19 35.83
CA ALA A 354 17.41 -33.29 36.01
C ALA A 354 17.36 -33.72 37.49
N PRO A 355 16.17 -33.90 38.09
CA PRO A 355 16.06 -34.50 39.41
C PRO A 355 16.60 -35.93 39.42
N ILE A 356 17.36 -36.29 40.46
CA ILE A 356 17.80 -37.65 40.72
C ILE A 356 16.74 -38.30 41.61
N VAL A 357 15.95 -39.20 41.03
CA VAL A 357 14.77 -39.78 41.68
C VAL A 357 15.06 -41.19 42.18
N THR A 358 14.47 -41.54 43.32
CA THR A 358 14.37 -42.91 43.82
C THR A 358 12.91 -43.27 44.09
N ALA A 359 12.54 -44.53 43.85
CA ALA A 359 11.20 -45.05 44.08
C ALA A 359 11.25 -46.23 45.05
N THR A 360 10.39 -46.23 46.07
CA THR A 360 10.36 -47.28 47.09
C THR A 360 8.91 -47.66 47.41
N ALA A 361 8.56 -48.94 47.29
CA ALA A 361 7.23 -49.40 47.69
C ALA A 361 7.06 -49.27 49.21
N THR A 362 5.95 -48.68 49.63
CA THR A 362 5.61 -48.45 51.05
C THR A 362 4.43 -49.29 51.51
N SER A 363 3.62 -49.81 50.57
CA SER A 363 2.53 -50.73 50.86
C SER A 363 2.20 -51.57 49.61
N SER A 364 1.14 -52.37 49.70
CA SER A 364 0.59 -53.06 48.54
C SER A 364 -0.07 -52.13 47.51
N THR A 365 -0.35 -50.87 47.85
CA THR A 365 -1.03 -49.92 46.96
C THR A 365 -0.34 -48.56 46.86
N SER A 366 0.88 -48.43 47.39
CA SER A 366 1.60 -47.16 47.39
C SER A 366 3.11 -47.25 47.20
N VAL A 367 3.67 -46.22 46.56
CA VAL A 367 5.09 -46.01 46.31
C VAL A 367 5.48 -44.59 46.75
N ALA A 368 6.57 -44.48 47.50
CA ALA A 368 7.24 -43.22 47.82
C ALA A 368 8.24 -42.86 46.72
N LEU A 369 8.15 -41.64 46.20
CA LEU A 369 9.18 -41.02 45.36
C LEU A 369 9.96 -40.02 46.21
N LYS A 370 11.30 -40.02 46.07
CA LYS A 370 12.20 -39.02 46.67
C LYS A 370 13.21 -38.52 45.65
N TRP A 371 13.50 -37.23 45.66
CA TRP A 371 14.48 -36.61 44.78
C TRP A 371 15.30 -35.52 45.46
N ASN A 372 16.45 -35.16 44.90
CA ASN A 372 17.23 -34.01 45.38
C ASN A 372 16.56 -32.68 44.99
N SER A 373 16.80 -31.63 45.79
CA SER A 373 16.39 -30.28 45.42
C SER A 373 17.15 -29.82 44.16
N VAL A 374 16.42 -29.21 43.22
CA VAL A 374 16.94 -28.59 42.00
C VAL A 374 16.83 -27.07 42.14
N PRO A 375 17.95 -26.31 42.13
CA PRO A 375 17.91 -24.86 42.20
C PRO A 375 17.17 -24.21 41.02
N GLY A 376 16.45 -23.11 41.27
CA GLY A 376 15.80 -22.30 40.22
C GLY A 376 14.45 -22.82 39.72
N VAL A 377 13.94 -23.92 40.26
CA VAL A 377 12.62 -24.48 39.90
C VAL A 377 11.48 -23.70 40.56
N GLN A 378 10.36 -23.59 39.85
CA GLN A 378 9.08 -23.17 40.43
C GLN A 378 8.33 -24.35 41.03
N GLY A 379 8.61 -25.57 40.56
CA GLY A 379 8.00 -26.78 41.07
C GLY A 379 8.44 -28.04 40.35
N TYR A 380 7.74 -29.13 40.65
CA TYR A 380 7.94 -30.45 40.06
C TYR A 380 6.61 -31.02 39.55
N ARG A 381 6.63 -31.64 38.37
CA ARG A 381 5.50 -32.40 37.82
C ARG A 381 5.82 -33.89 37.90
N ILE A 382 4.88 -34.68 38.41
CA ILE A 382 5.08 -36.12 38.61
C ILE A 382 4.24 -36.86 37.59
N TYR A 383 4.87 -37.78 36.85
CA TYR A 383 4.20 -38.58 35.83
C TYR A 383 4.29 -40.07 36.14
N ILE A 384 3.26 -40.81 35.74
CA ILE A 384 3.27 -42.28 35.68
C ILE A 384 3.14 -42.75 34.24
N TRP A 385 3.81 -43.84 33.89
CA TRP A 385 3.61 -44.51 32.61
C TRP A 385 2.38 -45.43 32.66
N ASN A 386 1.43 -45.25 31.73
CA ASN A 386 0.23 -46.08 31.66
C ASN A 386 0.30 -47.23 30.63
N GLY A 387 1.46 -47.43 29.99
CA GLY A 387 1.63 -48.39 28.88
C GLY A 387 1.73 -47.72 27.50
N TYR A 388 1.18 -46.50 27.34
CA TYR A 388 1.13 -45.79 26.05
C TYR A 388 1.74 -44.38 26.10
N ARG A 389 1.58 -43.67 27.23
CA ARG A 389 2.10 -42.31 27.43
C ARG A 389 2.40 -42.03 28.91
N ALA A 390 3.15 -40.96 29.15
CA ALA A 390 3.28 -40.36 30.47
C ALA A 390 1.97 -39.64 30.85
N VAL A 391 1.47 -39.88 32.06
CA VAL A 391 0.25 -39.28 32.61
C VAL A 391 0.62 -38.46 33.83
N LEU A 392 0.26 -37.17 33.85
CA LEU A 392 0.50 -36.28 34.98
C LEU A 392 -0.35 -36.72 36.18
N LEU A 393 0.31 -37.05 37.28
CA LEU A 393 -0.31 -37.37 38.56
C LEU A 393 -0.52 -36.14 39.43
N GLY A 394 0.38 -35.16 39.35
CA GLY A 394 0.26 -33.92 40.11
C GLY A 394 1.44 -32.98 39.95
N THR A 395 1.24 -31.75 40.42
CA THR A 395 2.23 -30.68 40.42
C THR A 395 2.50 -30.26 41.87
N LEU A 396 3.76 -30.20 42.25
CA LEU A 396 4.22 -29.79 43.57
C LEU A 396 5.04 -28.50 43.50
N GLY A 397 5.05 -27.74 44.59
CA GLY A 397 5.83 -26.51 44.71
C GLY A 397 7.35 -26.74 44.75
N SER A 398 8.11 -25.65 44.62
CA SER A 398 9.58 -25.65 44.50
C SER A 398 10.34 -26.30 45.66
N SER A 399 9.77 -26.33 46.86
CA SER A 399 10.37 -26.95 48.05
C SER A 399 10.14 -28.46 48.17
N ALA A 400 9.30 -29.05 47.32
CA ALA A 400 8.99 -30.47 47.41
C ALA A 400 10.18 -31.33 46.96
N THR A 401 10.56 -32.31 47.78
CA THR A 401 11.61 -33.30 47.49
C THR A 401 11.10 -34.74 47.59
N SER A 402 9.79 -34.92 47.72
CA SER A 402 9.16 -36.25 47.81
C SER A 402 7.67 -36.21 47.49
N ALA A 403 7.13 -37.35 47.05
CA ALA A 403 5.70 -37.57 46.89
C ALA A 403 5.31 -39.01 47.27
N GLN A 404 4.08 -39.19 47.74
CA GLN A 404 3.47 -40.51 47.94
C GLN A 404 2.46 -40.76 46.83
N ILE A 405 2.67 -41.82 46.07
CA ILE A 405 1.74 -42.25 45.02
C ILE A 405 0.91 -43.40 45.57
N THR A 406 -0.41 -43.24 45.59
CA THR A 406 -1.37 -44.21 46.13
C THR A 406 -2.30 -44.72 45.04
N GLY A 407 -3.11 -45.74 45.36
CA GLY A 407 -4.06 -46.31 44.40
C GLY A 407 -3.43 -47.23 43.34
N LEU A 408 -2.22 -47.73 43.60
CA LEU A 408 -1.54 -48.68 42.72
C LEU A 408 -2.04 -50.11 43.00
N SER A 409 -1.94 -50.99 42.00
CA SER A 409 -2.27 -52.41 42.15
C SER A 409 -1.19 -53.16 42.95
N PRO A 410 -1.54 -54.12 43.81
CA PRO A 410 -0.57 -54.99 44.49
C PRO A 410 0.34 -55.78 43.55
N ASN A 411 1.57 -56.04 44.00
CA ASN A 411 2.59 -56.81 43.26
C ASN A 411 2.78 -56.38 41.79
N THR A 412 2.66 -55.07 41.51
CA THR A 412 2.70 -54.52 40.15
C THR A 412 3.86 -53.55 40.00
N ARG A 413 4.61 -53.65 38.89
CA ARG A 413 5.66 -52.69 38.55
C ARG A 413 5.05 -51.44 37.91
N SER A 414 5.35 -50.28 38.47
CA SER A 414 4.98 -48.99 37.89
C SER A 414 6.23 -48.16 37.60
N TYR A 415 6.17 -47.32 36.56
CA TYR A 415 7.26 -46.44 36.14
C TYR A 415 6.86 -44.98 36.36
N PHE A 416 7.78 -44.20 36.93
CA PHE A 416 7.57 -42.80 37.32
C PHE A 416 8.65 -41.89 36.76
N LEU A 417 8.28 -40.65 36.50
CA LEU A 417 9.16 -39.57 36.05
C LEU A 417 8.86 -38.33 36.90
N VAL A 418 9.89 -37.63 37.35
CA VAL A 418 9.76 -36.32 38.00
C VAL A 418 10.42 -35.29 37.10
N GLU A 419 9.64 -34.32 36.64
CA GLU A 419 10.11 -33.21 35.82
C GLU A 419 10.22 -31.95 36.67
N ALA A 420 11.41 -31.38 36.75
CA ALA A 420 11.62 -30.03 37.29
C ALA A 420 11.19 -28.98 36.27
N PHE A 421 10.48 -27.93 36.68
CA PHE A 421 10.07 -26.85 35.77
C PHE A 421 10.23 -25.44 36.36
N SER A 422 10.46 -24.47 35.47
CA SER A 422 10.49 -23.03 35.78
C SER A 422 10.14 -22.23 34.52
N GLY A 423 8.90 -21.74 34.44
CA GLY A 423 8.40 -21.15 33.19
C GLY A 423 8.43 -22.16 32.03
N THR A 424 9.17 -21.84 30.96
CA THR A 424 9.36 -22.72 29.80
C THR A 424 10.56 -23.66 29.92
N ALA A 425 11.40 -23.52 30.96
CA ALA A 425 12.50 -24.44 31.21
C ALA A 425 12.01 -25.71 31.93
N VAL A 426 12.39 -26.87 31.42
CA VAL A 426 12.06 -28.18 32.00
C VAL A 426 13.28 -29.09 32.03
N ALA A 427 13.33 -30.01 32.98
CA ALA A 427 14.32 -31.09 33.04
C ALA A 427 13.71 -32.36 33.61
N ASP A 428 13.74 -33.42 32.80
CA ASP A 428 13.20 -34.73 33.13
C ASP A 428 14.22 -35.58 33.88
N SER A 429 13.81 -36.21 34.99
CA SER A 429 14.58 -37.27 35.62
C SER A 429 14.77 -38.48 34.71
N ALA A 430 15.65 -39.41 35.06
CA ALA A 430 15.54 -40.77 34.52
C ALA A 430 14.21 -41.42 34.96
N TRP A 431 13.61 -42.26 34.12
CA TRP A 431 12.48 -43.09 34.55
C TRP A 431 12.91 -44.04 35.66
N VAL A 432 12.18 -44.03 36.78
CA VAL A 432 12.39 -44.95 37.89
C VAL A 432 11.22 -45.92 37.98
N SER A 433 11.44 -47.11 38.57
CA SER A 433 10.35 -48.05 38.80
C SER A 433 10.37 -48.64 40.20
N ALA A 434 9.19 -49.02 40.69
CA ALA A 434 9.03 -49.78 41.92
C ALA A 434 7.94 -50.84 41.73
N VAL A 435 8.05 -51.94 42.47
CA VAL A 435 7.02 -52.99 42.54
C VAL A 435 6.35 -52.87 43.90
N THR A 436 5.03 -52.63 43.92
CA THR A 436 4.25 -52.60 45.17
C THR A 436 4.32 -53.94 45.91
N LEU A 437 4.14 -53.90 47.23
CA LEU A 437 4.16 -55.12 48.03
C LEU A 437 3.00 -56.06 47.66
N ALA A 438 3.12 -57.34 48.00
CA ALA A 438 2.01 -58.27 47.87
C ALA A 438 0.86 -57.84 48.81
N ALA A 439 -0.38 -58.07 48.39
CA ALA A 439 -1.52 -57.89 49.28
C ALA A 439 -1.39 -58.85 50.49
N ALA A 440 -1.73 -58.37 51.68
CA ALA A 440 -1.82 -59.23 52.85
C ALA A 440 -2.84 -60.34 52.58
N GLN A 441 -2.42 -61.59 52.78
CA GLN A 441 -3.34 -62.72 52.73
C GLN A 441 -4.27 -62.65 53.94
N PRO A 442 -5.58 -62.93 53.80
CA PRO A 442 -6.47 -63.01 54.96
C PRO A 442 -5.96 -64.11 55.91
N VAL A 443 -5.64 -63.75 57.15
CA VAL A 443 -5.36 -64.73 58.20
C VAL A 443 -6.70 -65.38 58.55
N TYR A 444 -6.94 -66.58 58.01
CA TYR A 444 -7.98 -67.46 58.54
C TYR A 444 -7.57 -67.88 59.95
N GLN A 445 -8.14 -67.23 60.96
CA GLN A 445 -8.13 -67.73 62.33
C GLN A 445 -8.93 -69.03 62.33
N PHE A 446 -8.26 -70.17 62.43
CA PHE A 446 -8.93 -71.43 62.76
C PHE A 446 -9.50 -71.29 64.18
N GLN A 447 -10.80 -71.04 64.31
CA GLN A 447 -11.50 -71.33 65.56
C GLN A 447 -11.48 -72.86 65.75
N PRO A 448 -10.93 -73.39 66.86
CA PRO A 448 -11.01 -74.83 67.12
C PRO A 448 -12.47 -75.23 67.30
N ALA A 449 -12.90 -76.22 66.52
CA ALA A 449 -14.23 -76.80 66.62
C ALA A 449 -14.43 -77.45 68.00
N THR A 450 -15.33 -76.92 68.81
CA THR A 450 -15.90 -77.67 69.93
C THR A 450 -16.85 -78.70 69.34
N GLY A 451 -16.42 -79.96 69.36
CA GLY A 451 -17.24 -81.09 68.95
C GLY A 451 -18.48 -81.22 69.82
N HIS A 452 -19.62 -81.46 69.17
CA HIS A 452 -20.69 -82.22 69.79
C HIS A 452 -21.30 -83.21 68.80
N HIS A 453 -21.54 -84.39 69.36
CA HIS A 453 -21.80 -85.66 68.71
C HIS A 453 -23.10 -85.66 67.89
N GLY A 454 -23.00 -86.27 66.71
CA GLY A 454 -23.86 -87.39 66.29
C GLY A 454 -25.33 -87.10 66.01
N SER A 455 -25.71 -87.18 64.74
CA SER A 455 -26.63 -88.25 64.33
C SER A 455 -26.59 -88.46 62.81
N SER A 456 -26.21 -89.69 62.47
CA SER A 456 -26.43 -90.43 61.23
C SER A 456 -27.56 -89.95 60.30
N LYS A 457 -27.27 -89.98 58.99
CA LYS A 457 -27.85 -90.94 58.02
C LYS A 457 -27.27 -90.68 56.62
N THR A 458 -26.47 -91.62 56.10
CA THR A 458 -26.84 -92.62 55.05
C THR A 458 -27.15 -91.91 53.74
N ASP A 459 -26.30 -91.95 52.72
CA ASP A 459 -26.24 -92.99 51.67
C ASP A 459 -26.06 -92.17 50.36
N ASP A 460 -25.39 -92.52 49.29
CA ASP A 460 -24.57 -93.65 48.86
C ASP A 460 -24.23 -93.40 47.37
N TRP A 461 -23.18 -94.05 46.82
CA TRP A 461 -22.96 -94.44 45.39
C TRP A 461 -23.09 -93.36 44.25
N PHE A 462 -22.35 -93.33 43.13
CA PHE A 462 -21.17 -93.97 42.57
C PHE A 462 -20.87 -93.26 41.21
N LEU A 463 -19.60 -93.32 40.78
CA LEU A 463 -19.07 -93.41 39.42
C LEU A 463 -19.73 -92.68 38.21
N GLY A 464 -18.91 -91.87 37.53
CA GLY A 464 -18.58 -92.14 36.12
C GLY A 464 -19.10 -91.16 35.06
N ARG A 465 -18.35 -90.09 34.79
CA ARG A 465 -17.70 -89.74 33.51
C ARG A 465 -17.20 -88.30 33.56
#